data_AF-A0A5J4VC42-F1
#
_entry.id   AF-A0A5J4VC42-F1
#
_cell.length_a   1.000
_cell.length_b   1.000
_cell.length_c   1.000
_cell.angle_alpha   90.00
_cell.angle_beta   90.00
_cell.angle_gamma   90.00
#
_symmetry.space_group_name_H-M   'P 1'
#
loop_
_entity.id
_entity.type
_entity.pdbx_description
1 polymer ?
#
loop_
_entity_poly.entity_id
_entity_poly.type
_entity_poly.pdbx_seq_one_letter_code
_entity_poly.pdbx_strand_id
1 'polypeptide(L)'
;MKPENVLLTKDYYVKLADFGLSRMLEQGQTAALLIGGTLYYFAPEVLEGQKDDQTVEKEEKKDDQTVEKEEKKDDQTEKEKKTKNGEEKLPFELMRSIIKDEPEELSDRFPKNLRDLIKKMLNKDPRKRITASEILAVPEIAQSLI
;
A
#
# COMPACT_ATOMS: atom_id res chain seq x y z
N MET A 1 -6.41 0.57 -6.41
CA MET A 1 -6.35 0.60 -7.89
C MET A 1 -4.95 0.23 -8.32
N LYS A 2 -4.78 -0.68 -9.29
CA LYS A 2 -3.46 -1.18 -9.76
C LYS A 2 -3.38 -1.17 -11.30
N PRO A 3 -2.19 -1.08 -11.91
CA PRO A 3 -2.03 -1.02 -13.37
C PRO A 3 -2.68 -2.19 -14.12
N GLU A 4 -2.67 -3.39 -13.56
CA GLU A 4 -3.27 -4.60 -14.14
C GLU A 4 -4.80 -4.47 -14.31
N ASN A 5 -5.42 -3.56 -13.55
CA ASN A 5 -6.87 -3.28 -13.59
C ASN A 5 -7.22 -2.09 -14.50
N VAL A 6 -6.25 -1.57 -15.26
CA VAL A 6 -6.41 -0.51 -16.25
C VAL A 6 -6.23 -1.11 -17.65
N LEU A 7 -7.33 -1.40 -18.33
CA LEU A 7 -7.35 -2.10 -19.61
C LEU A 7 -7.49 -1.15 -20.78
N LEU A 8 -6.99 -1.56 -21.95
CA LEU A 8 -7.18 -0.87 -23.22
C LEU A 8 -8.13 -1.64 -24.13
N THR A 9 -9.06 -0.93 -24.75
CA THR A 9 -9.89 -1.45 -25.83
C THR A 9 -9.10 -1.50 -27.15
N LYS A 10 -9.67 -2.13 -28.19
CA LYS A 10 -9.08 -2.13 -29.54
C LYS A 10 -8.90 -0.73 -30.11
N ASP A 11 -9.74 0.20 -29.69
CA ASP A 11 -9.73 1.61 -30.10
C ASP A 11 -8.94 2.50 -29.12
N TYR A 12 -8.09 1.91 -28.27
CA TYR A 12 -7.23 2.58 -27.29
C TYR A 12 -7.95 3.38 -26.19
N TYR A 13 -9.26 3.22 -26.03
CA TYR A 13 -9.96 3.72 -24.83
C TYR A 13 -9.55 2.93 -23.59
N VAL A 14 -9.32 3.66 -22.49
CA VAL A 14 -9.00 3.11 -21.18
C VAL A 14 -10.29 2.68 -20.46
N LYS A 15 -10.30 1.49 -19.86
CA LYS A 15 -11.39 0.97 -19.02
C LYS A 15 -10.85 0.40 -17.72
N LEU A 16 -11.54 0.67 -16.63
CA LEU A 16 -11.25 0.04 -15.34
C LEU A 16 -11.88 -1.37 -15.30
N ALA A 17 -11.18 -2.31 -14.69
CA ALA A 17 -11.63 -3.67 -14.48
C ALA A 17 -11.45 -4.11 -13.03
N ASP A 18 -12.01 -5.28 -12.69
CA ASP A 18 -11.84 -5.96 -11.41
C ASP A 18 -12.22 -5.10 -10.18
N PHE A 19 -13.54 -5.09 -9.90
CA PHE A 19 -14.17 -4.43 -8.75
C PHE A 19 -14.40 -5.39 -7.58
N GLY A 20 -13.76 -6.57 -7.56
CA GLY A 20 -14.01 -7.62 -6.57
C GLY A 20 -13.78 -7.13 -5.14
N LEU A 21 -12.68 -6.41 -4.92
CA LEU A 21 -12.33 -5.84 -3.62
C LEU A 21 -13.21 -4.65 -3.22
N SER A 22 -13.77 -3.90 -4.19
CA SER A 22 -14.67 -2.77 -3.91
C SER A 22 -15.90 -3.22 -3.13
N ARG A 23 -16.47 -4.40 -3.48
CA ARG A 23 -17.64 -4.97 -2.81
C ARG A 23 -17.37 -5.45 -1.39
N MET A 24 -16.14 -5.89 -1.10
CA MET A 24 -15.77 -6.43 0.21
C MET A 24 -15.53 -5.31 1.23
N LEU A 25 -14.98 -4.18 0.78
CA LEU A 25 -14.79 -2.99 1.61
C LEU A 25 -16.14 -2.37 2.03
N GLU A 26 -17.16 -2.39 1.17
CA GLU A 26 -18.52 -1.97 1.52
C GLU A 26 -19.15 -2.84 2.62
N GLN A 27 -18.75 -4.11 2.71
CA GLN A 27 -19.22 -5.06 3.71
C GLN A 27 -18.41 -5.05 5.01
N GLY A 28 -17.47 -4.11 5.17
CA GLY A 28 -16.66 -3.96 6.37
C GLY A 28 -15.68 -5.11 6.59
N GLN A 29 -15.34 -5.88 5.55
CA GLN A 29 -14.42 -7.01 5.68
C GLN A 29 -12.96 -6.55 5.64
N THR A 30 -12.26 -6.69 6.76
CA THR A 30 -10.84 -6.36 6.98
C THR A 30 -9.86 -7.26 6.21
N ALA A 31 -10.36 -8.22 5.42
CA ALA A 31 -9.60 -9.32 4.82
C ALA A 31 -8.78 -8.95 3.56
N ALA A 32 -8.71 -7.67 3.15
CA ALA A 32 -8.04 -7.25 1.92
C ALA A 32 -6.54 -7.65 1.87
N LEU A 33 -5.90 -7.77 3.03
CA LEU A 33 -4.51 -8.21 3.17
C LEU A 33 -4.35 -9.73 3.10
N LEU A 34 -5.33 -10.50 3.61
CA LEU A 34 -5.35 -11.96 3.56
C LEU A 34 -5.67 -12.51 2.16
N ILE A 35 -6.38 -11.74 1.34
CA ILE A 35 -6.97 -12.18 0.06
C ILE A 35 -6.10 -11.78 -1.16
N GLY A 36 -4.87 -11.32 -0.94
CA GLY A 36 -3.92 -11.06 -2.03
C GLY A 36 -3.99 -9.64 -2.60
N GLY A 37 -4.28 -8.65 -1.76
CA GLY A 37 -4.03 -7.26 -2.10
C GLY A 37 -2.54 -6.99 -2.34
N THR A 38 -2.21 -6.28 -3.41
CA THR A 38 -0.85 -5.83 -3.67
C THR A 38 -0.55 -4.61 -2.78
N LEU A 39 0.19 -4.83 -1.70
CA LEU A 39 0.49 -3.86 -0.63
C LEU A 39 0.87 -2.45 -1.11
N TYR A 40 1.61 -2.36 -2.22
CA TYR A 40 2.07 -1.11 -2.81
C TYR A 40 0.95 -0.10 -3.15
N TYR A 41 -0.30 -0.56 -3.29
CA TYR A 41 -1.43 0.28 -3.67
C TYR A 41 -2.42 0.56 -2.52
N PHE A 42 -2.10 0.13 -1.30
CA PHE A 42 -2.96 0.37 -0.14
C PHE A 42 -2.75 1.78 0.40
N ALA A 43 -3.84 2.43 0.79
CA ALA A 43 -3.79 3.73 1.44
C ALA A 43 -3.50 3.58 2.95
N PRO A 44 -2.89 4.58 3.61
CA PRO A 44 -2.55 4.53 5.04
C PRO A 44 -3.73 4.13 5.93
N GLU A 45 -4.90 4.73 5.69
CA GLU A 45 -6.11 4.49 6.46
C GLU A 45 -6.63 3.05 6.37
N VAL A 46 -6.35 2.35 5.26
CA VAL A 46 -6.72 0.94 5.07
C VAL A 46 -5.82 0.04 5.92
N LEU A 47 -4.55 0.42 6.13
CA LEU A 47 -3.59 -0.34 6.92
C LEU A 47 -3.70 -0.04 8.43
N GLU A 48 -4.09 1.19 8.80
CA GLU A 48 -4.24 1.58 10.20
C GLU A 48 -5.48 1.00 10.86
N GLY A 49 -6.60 0.90 10.14
CA GLY A 49 -7.82 0.24 10.62
C GLY A 49 -7.69 -1.27 10.87
N GLN A 50 -6.52 -1.86 10.60
CA GLN A 50 -6.21 -3.26 10.89
C GLN A 50 -5.46 -3.48 12.21
N LYS A 51 -5.09 -2.40 12.92
CA LYS A 51 -4.40 -2.50 14.22
C LYS A 51 -5.31 -2.98 15.35
N ASP A 52 -6.62 -2.90 15.18
CA ASP A 52 -7.58 -3.22 16.25
C ASP A 52 -7.86 -4.73 16.40
N ASP A 53 -7.37 -5.58 15.48
CA ASP A 53 -7.65 -7.03 15.49
C ASP A 53 -6.45 -7.89 15.94
N GLN A 54 -5.30 -7.28 16.28
CA GLN A 54 -4.10 -8.01 16.75
C GLN A 54 -3.64 -7.62 18.17
N THR A 55 -4.38 -6.76 18.87
CA THR A 55 -4.00 -6.26 20.20
C THR A 55 -4.79 -6.88 21.37
N VAL A 56 -5.54 -7.97 21.16
CA VAL A 56 -6.31 -8.62 22.24
C VAL A 56 -5.63 -9.86 22.85
N GLU A 57 -4.51 -10.37 22.34
CA GLU A 57 -3.90 -11.61 22.89
C GLU A 57 -2.49 -11.50 23.48
N LYS A 58 -2.04 -10.32 23.94
CA LYS A 58 -0.76 -10.23 24.70
C LYS A 58 -0.76 -9.28 25.89
N GLU A 59 -1.83 -9.23 26.68
CA GLU A 59 -1.76 -8.61 28.02
C GLU A 59 -2.56 -9.37 29.09
N GLU A 60 -2.53 -10.71 29.12
CA GLU A 60 -2.81 -11.44 30.37
C GLU A 60 -1.92 -12.68 30.49
N LYS A 61 -0.81 -12.51 31.21
CA LYS A 61 -0.27 -13.42 32.24
C LYS A 61 1.15 -12.99 32.59
N LYS A 62 1.25 -11.99 33.45
CA LYS A 62 2.27 -11.99 34.48
C LYS A 62 1.83 -13.00 35.53
N ASP A 63 2.59 -14.07 35.68
CA ASP A 63 3.13 -14.52 36.96
C ASP A 63 3.35 -16.04 36.94
N ASP A 64 4.61 -16.39 37.24
CA ASP A 64 5.08 -17.58 37.92
C ASP A 64 5.79 -18.69 37.11
N GLN A 65 7.02 -18.97 37.58
CA GLN A 65 7.88 -20.16 37.44
C GLN A 65 8.58 -20.42 36.08
N THR A 66 9.86 -20.06 35.93
CA THR A 66 11.09 -20.82 36.28
C THR A 66 11.48 -21.98 35.34
N VAL A 67 12.51 -21.68 34.53
CA VAL A 67 13.71 -22.46 34.16
C VAL A 67 13.58 -23.78 33.35
N GLU A 68 14.50 -23.88 32.38
CA GLU A 68 15.08 -25.08 31.74
C GLU A 68 14.38 -25.64 30.48
N LYS A 69 14.96 -25.39 29.29
CA LYS A 69 16.00 -26.27 28.73
C LYS A 69 16.57 -25.73 27.41
N GLU A 70 17.88 -25.88 27.34
CA GLU A 70 18.80 -25.51 26.28
C GLU A 70 18.70 -26.39 25.03
N GLU A 71 19.18 -25.80 23.92
CA GLU A 71 19.84 -26.40 22.76
C GLU A 71 19.06 -27.32 21.80
N LYS A 72 18.94 -26.85 20.54
CA LYS A 72 19.55 -27.55 19.40
C LYS A 72 19.93 -26.58 18.29
N LYS A 73 21.21 -26.67 17.95
CA LYS A 73 21.97 -26.01 16.89
C LYS A 73 21.71 -26.66 15.52
N ASP A 74 22.04 -25.88 14.49
CA ASP A 74 22.40 -26.28 13.12
C ASP A 74 21.26 -26.69 12.17
N ASP A 75 20.89 -25.79 11.26
CA ASP A 75 21.27 -25.96 9.85
C ASP A 75 21.11 -24.63 9.09
N GLN A 76 22.25 -24.03 8.75
CA GLN A 76 22.33 -22.98 7.75
C GLN A 76 22.38 -23.66 6.38
N THR A 77 21.40 -23.39 5.52
CA THR A 77 21.71 -23.29 4.09
C THR A 77 20.80 -22.30 3.40
N GLU A 78 21.31 -21.07 3.33
CA GLU A 78 21.01 -20.10 2.30
C GLU A 78 20.98 -20.75 0.92
N LYS A 79 19.93 -20.47 0.14
CA LYS A 79 20.08 -20.19 -1.30
C LYS A 79 19.17 -19.03 -1.68
N GLU A 80 19.55 -17.84 -1.22
CA GLU A 80 19.33 -16.65 -2.03
C GLU A 80 20.23 -16.72 -3.26
N LYS A 81 19.66 -16.48 -4.43
CA LYS A 81 20.34 -15.84 -5.58
C LYS A 81 19.32 -15.50 -6.65
N LYS A 82 18.93 -14.23 -6.71
CA LYS A 82 19.37 -13.33 -7.80
C LYS A 82 18.87 -11.90 -7.55
N THR A 83 19.83 -11.07 -7.15
CA THR A 83 19.86 -9.63 -7.21
C THR A 83 19.73 -9.14 -8.66
N LYS A 84 18.84 -8.15 -8.91
CA LYS A 84 19.13 -6.90 -9.66
C LYS A 84 18.08 -5.82 -9.31
N ASN A 85 18.55 -4.71 -8.72
CA ASN A 85 17.95 -3.36 -8.59
C ASN A 85 16.59 -3.22 -7.88
N GLY A 86 16.63 -2.65 -6.67
CA GLY A 86 15.48 -2.30 -5.84
C GLY A 86 15.34 -3.31 -4.70
N GLU A 87 15.82 -2.96 -3.51
CA GLU A 87 15.61 -3.81 -2.33
C GLU A 87 14.10 -3.92 -2.09
N GLU A 88 13.53 -5.10 -2.33
CA GLU A 88 12.14 -5.38 -2.00
C GLU A 88 12.01 -5.27 -0.48
N LYS A 89 11.35 -4.21 -0.01
CA LYS A 89 11.04 -4.04 1.41
C LYS A 89 10.22 -5.24 1.88
N LEU A 90 10.59 -5.79 3.04
CA LEU A 90 9.76 -6.77 3.75
C LEU A 90 8.33 -6.21 3.93
N PRO A 91 7.27 -7.03 3.89
CA PRO A 91 5.89 -6.56 3.94
C PRO A 91 5.59 -5.58 5.09
N PHE A 92 6.17 -5.84 6.27
CA PHE A 92 6.03 -4.98 7.45
C PHE A 92 6.71 -3.61 7.28
N GLU A 93 7.93 -3.57 6.73
CA GLU A 93 8.66 -2.32 6.46
C GLU A 93 7.96 -1.49 5.39
N LEU A 94 7.41 -2.16 4.36
CA LEU A 94 6.59 -1.50 3.34
C LEU A 94 5.34 -0.86 3.98
N MET A 95 4.57 -1.61 4.76
CA MET A 95 3.38 -1.09 5.46
C MET A 95 3.73 0.08 6.36
N ARG A 96 4.83 -0.03 7.13
CA ARG A 96 5.32 1.07 7.97
C ARG A 96 5.61 2.31 7.14
N SER A 97 6.30 2.16 6.00
CA SER A 97 6.62 3.30 5.14
C SER A 97 5.40 3.94 4.47
N ILE A 98 4.38 3.13 4.13
CA ILE A 98 3.11 3.65 3.61
C ILE A 98 2.42 4.51 4.68
N ILE A 99 2.43 4.08 5.94
CA ILE A 99 1.74 4.79 7.03
C ILE A 99 2.52 6.00 7.52
N LYS A 100 3.83 5.86 7.74
CA LYS A 100 4.64 6.81 8.53
C LYS A 100 5.62 7.64 7.72
N ASP A 101 6.16 7.10 6.63
CA ASP A 101 7.23 7.77 5.91
C ASP A 101 6.64 8.72 4.86
N GLU A 102 7.25 9.89 4.72
CA GLU A 102 6.95 10.80 3.62
C GLU A 102 7.36 10.14 2.29
N PRO A 103 6.55 10.27 1.22
CA PRO A 103 6.87 9.68 -0.07
C PRO A 103 8.11 10.34 -0.65
N GLU A 104 8.96 9.54 -1.30
CA GLU A 104 10.11 10.06 -2.04
C GLU A 104 9.68 11.08 -3.09
N GLU A 105 10.46 12.16 -3.21
CA GLU A 105 10.18 13.16 -4.22
C GLU A 105 10.48 12.63 -5.62
N LEU A 106 9.57 12.90 -6.56
CA LEU A 106 9.80 12.61 -7.96
C LEU A 106 10.96 13.46 -8.49
N SER A 107 11.82 12.81 -9.28
CA SER A 107 12.95 13.42 -9.98
C SER A 107 12.55 14.68 -10.76
N ASP A 108 13.45 15.69 -10.80
CA ASP A 108 13.27 16.94 -11.55
C ASP A 108 13.10 16.76 -13.07
N ARG A 109 13.31 15.53 -13.59
CA ARG A 109 12.96 15.19 -14.98
C ARG A 109 11.47 15.33 -15.26
N PHE A 110 10.63 15.30 -14.23
CA PHE A 110 9.19 15.46 -14.35
C PHE A 110 8.77 16.91 -14.15
N PRO A 111 7.79 17.39 -14.94
CA PRO A 111 7.21 18.72 -14.78
C PRO A 111 6.74 19.01 -13.35
N LYS A 112 6.95 20.24 -12.87
CA LYS A 112 6.62 20.64 -11.49
C LYS A 112 5.13 20.41 -11.16
N ASN A 113 4.23 20.77 -12.07
CA ASN A 113 2.79 20.55 -11.93
C ASN A 113 2.44 19.08 -11.66
N LEU A 114 3.06 18.14 -12.37
CA LEU A 114 2.88 16.70 -12.16
C LEU A 114 3.42 16.27 -10.80
N ARG A 115 4.61 16.75 -10.41
CA ARG A 115 5.20 16.44 -9.10
C ARG A 115 4.33 16.94 -7.95
N ASP A 116 3.84 18.17 -8.06
CA ASP A 116 2.94 18.78 -7.08
C ASP A 116 1.59 18.04 -7.01
N LEU A 117 1.07 17.59 -8.15
CA LEU A 117 -0.15 16.79 -8.21
C LEU A 117 0.04 15.44 -7.49
N ILE A 118 1.12 14.71 -7.78
CA ILE A 118 1.40 13.42 -7.14
C ILE A 118 1.60 13.58 -5.63
N LYS A 119 2.29 14.65 -5.18
CA LYS A 119 2.40 14.98 -3.75
C LYS A 119 1.02 15.16 -3.09
N LYS A 120 0.08 15.83 -3.75
CA LYS A 120 -1.31 15.98 -3.26
C LYS A 120 -2.10 14.66 -3.26
N MET A 121 -1.84 13.76 -4.22
CA MET A 121 -2.46 12.43 -4.28
C MET A 121 -1.95 11.49 -3.18
N LEU A 122 -0.69 11.63 -2.78
CA LEU A 122 -0.05 10.80 -1.74
C LEU A 122 -0.22 11.36 -0.32
N ASN A 123 -1.09 12.36 -0.12
CA ASN A 123 -1.37 12.88 1.22
C ASN A 123 -1.95 11.77 2.12
N LYS A 124 -1.32 11.59 3.29
CA LYS A 124 -1.68 10.54 4.23
C LYS A 124 -3.04 10.77 4.87
N ASP A 125 -3.42 12.03 5.08
CA ASP A 125 -4.75 12.39 5.59
C ASP A 125 -5.76 12.36 4.43
N PRO A 126 -6.71 11.40 4.41
CA PRO A 126 -7.67 11.27 3.32
C PRO A 126 -8.56 12.52 3.16
N ARG A 127 -8.73 13.34 4.20
CA ARG A 127 -9.53 14.58 4.15
C ARG A 127 -8.80 15.73 3.46
N LYS A 128 -7.47 15.66 3.40
CA LYS A 128 -6.59 16.66 2.74
C LYS A 128 -6.07 16.16 1.38
N ARG A 129 -6.31 14.90 1.06
CA ARG A 129 -5.96 14.28 -0.21
C ARG A 129 -6.81 14.86 -1.33
N ILE A 130 -6.18 15.22 -2.44
CA ILE A 130 -6.90 15.77 -3.60
C ILE A 130 -7.95 14.77 -4.11
N THR A 131 -9.14 15.27 -4.41
CA THR A 131 -10.25 14.45 -4.90
C THR A 131 -10.20 14.30 -6.42
N ALA A 132 -10.90 13.28 -6.95
CA ALA A 132 -11.01 13.09 -8.40
C ALA A 132 -11.60 14.34 -9.11
N SER A 133 -12.58 15.01 -8.49
CA SER A 133 -13.18 16.22 -9.05
C SER A 133 -12.17 17.38 -9.16
N GLU A 134 -11.30 17.53 -8.16
CA GLU A 134 -10.26 18.57 -8.17
C GLU A 134 -9.13 18.23 -9.16
N ILE A 135 -8.78 16.94 -9.30
CA ILE A 135 -7.83 16.48 -10.33
C ILE A 135 -8.36 16.83 -11.73
N LEU A 136 -9.65 16.58 -11.99
CA LEU A 136 -10.27 16.90 -13.28
C LEU A 136 -10.30 18.42 -13.58
N ALA A 137 -10.21 19.27 -12.55
CA ALA A 137 -10.14 20.72 -12.69
C ALA A 137 -8.71 21.26 -12.92
N VAL A 138 -7.67 20.41 -12.85
CA VAL A 138 -6.29 20.80 -13.16
C VAL A 138 -6.21 21.16 -14.65
N PRO A 139 -5.72 22.36 -15.03
CA PRO A 139 -5.81 22.87 -16.41
C PRO A 139 -5.30 21.90 -17.48
N GLU A 140 -4.16 21.26 -17.23
CA GLU A 140 -3.51 20.33 -18.17
C GLU A 140 -4.33 19.04 -18.35
N ILE A 141 -5.06 18.62 -17.32
CA ILE A 141 -5.94 17.46 -17.36
C ILE A 141 -7.24 17.84 -18.04
N ALA A 142 -7.84 18.97 -17.65
CA ALA A 142 -9.09 19.47 -18.22
C ALA A 142 -8.98 19.68 -19.74
N GLN A 143 -7.85 20.20 -20.22
CA GLN A 143 -7.58 20.36 -21.65
C GLN A 143 -7.55 19.03 -22.42
N SER A 144 -7.15 17.92 -21.78
CA SER A 144 -7.09 16.60 -22.42
C SER A 144 -8.45 15.90 -22.53
N LEU A 145 -9.49 16.44 -21.88
CA LEU A 145 -10.85 15.87 -21.85
C LEU A 145 -11.79 16.47 -22.91
N ILE A 146 -11.28 17.43 -23.69
CA ILE A 146 -11.97 18.15 -24.77
C ILE A 146 -11.49 17.57 -26.10
#